data_AF-A0A969T561-F1
#
_entry.id   AF-A0A969T561-F1
#
_cell.length_a   1.000
_cell.length_b   1.000
_cell.length_c   1.000
_cell.angle_alpha   90.00
_cell.angle_beta   90.00
_cell.angle_gamma   90.00
#
_symmetry.space_group_name_H-M   'P 1'
#
loop_
_entity.id
_entity.type
_entity.pdbx_description
1 polymer ?
#
loop_
_entity_poly.entity_id
_entity_poly.type
_entity_poly.pdbx_seq_one_letter_code
_entity_poly.pdbx_strand_id
1 'polypeptide(L)'
;MAVIDIPSFKVLGHIPTGWFPSKIQVSNDGNKLYISNAKGYGSGPNGGEAFEKGPEGSYVGSLMKGTLQIVDIPSVEVLKEYTQKGNR
;
A
#
# COMPACT_ATOMS: atom_id res chain seq x y z
N MET A 1 4.98 -0.15 3.11
CA MET A 1 5.06 0.70 4.32
C MET A 1 5.95 0.04 5.36
N ALA A 2 6.90 0.74 6.00
CA ALA A 2 7.80 0.13 6.98
C ALA A 2 7.22 0.12 8.40
N VAL A 3 7.54 -0.91 9.18
CA VAL A 3 7.31 -0.99 10.63
C VAL A 3 8.65 -0.86 11.33
N ILE A 4 8.76 0.08 12.28
CA ILE A 4 10.01 0.42 12.96
C ILE A 4 9.87 0.16 14.45
N ASP A 5 10.86 -0.53 15.02
CA ASP A 5 11.03 -0.63 16.47
C ASP A 5 11.57 0.69 17.02
N ILE A 6 10.87 1.30 17.99
CA ILE A 6 11.18 2.65 18.47
C ILE A 6 12.52 2.72 19.22
N PRO A 7 12.83 1.80 20.16
CA PRO A 7 14.09 1.88 20.91
C PRO A 7 15.33 1.69 20.04
N SER A 8 15.29 0.78 19.06
CA SER A 8 16.46 0.45 18.23
C SER A 8 16.49 1.16 16.88
N PHE A 9 15.41 1.84 16.49
CA PHE A 9 15.21 2.44 15.16
C PHE A 9 15.38 1.46 13.99
N LYS A 10 15.26 0.15 14.24
CA LYS A 10 15.39 -0.87 13.22
C LYS A 10 14.07 -1.10 12.50
N VAL A 11 14.14 -1.28 11.19
CA VAL A 11 13.01 -1.74 10.38
C VAL A 11 12.78 -3.22 10.69
N LEU A 12 11.60 -3.53 11.24
CA LEU A 12 11.16 -4.91 11.52
C LEU A 12 10.67 -5.61 10.27
N GLY A 13 10.15 -4.85 9.30
CA GLY A 13 9.67 -5.33 8.02
C GLY A 13 8.72 -4.34 7.36
N HIS A 14 8.03 -4.80 6.33
CA HIS A 14 7.11 -3.99 5.54
C HIS A 14 5.71 -4.60 5.47
N ILE A 15 4.69 -3.77 5.64
CA ILE A 15 3.29 -4.09 5.35
C ILE A 15 3.03 -3.72 3.87
N PRO A 16 2.51 -4.67 3.05
CA PRO A 16 2.07 -4.39 1.70
C PRO A 16 0.93 -3.37 1.69
N THR A 17 1.03 -2.36 0.83
CA THR A 17 0.02 -1.31 0.69
C THR A 17 -0.29 -1.09 -0.78
N GLY A 18 -1.43 -0.46 -1.04
CA GLY A 18 -1.68 0.12 -2.35
C GLY A 18 -0.70 1.24 -2.70
N TRP A 19 -0.89 1.77 -3.90
CA TRP A 19 -0.14 2.90 -4.44
C TRP A 19 -0.54 4.20 -3.73
N PHE A 20 0.47 4.99 -3.35
CA PHE A 20 0.34 6.27 -2.64
C PHE A 20 -0.42 6.14 -1.31
N PRO A 21 0.07 5.37 -0.33
CA PRO A 21 -0.51 5.37 1.02
C PRO A 21 -0.39 6.77 1.61
N SER A 22 -1.51 7.33 2.07
CA SER A 22 -1.62 8.75 2.45
C SER A 22 -1.99 8.98 3.92
N LYS A 23 -2.67 8.02 4.56
CA LYS A 23 -3.01 8.06 5.99
C LYS A 23 -3.10 6.64 6.54
N ILE A 24 -2.75 6.52 7.82
CA ILE A 24 -2.98 5.31 8.61
C ILE A 24 -3.75 5.63 9.89
N GLN A 25 -4.48 4.64 10.40
CA GLN A 25 -5.16 4.69 11.69
C GLN A 25 -5.16 3.30 12.32
N VAL A 26 -4.76 3.19 13.58
CA VAL A 26 -4.91 1.96 14.36
C VAL A 26 -6.33 1.90 14.91
N SER A 27 -6.95 0.71 14.90
CA SER A 27 -8.25 0.50 15.53
C SER A 27 -8.19 0.70 17.04
N ASN A 28 -9.33 1.02 17.66
CA ASN A 28 -9.37 1.31 19.10
C ASN A 28 -8.89 0.15 19.98
N ASP A 29 -9.06 -1.09 19.51
CA ASP A 29 -8.61 -2.31 20.18
C ASP A 29 -7.16 -2.70 19.85
N GLY A 30 -6.49 -1.95 18.97
CA GLY A 30 -5.11 -2.21 18.57
C GLY A 30 -4.89 -3.39 17.63
N ASN A 31 -5.94 -4.05 17.15
CA ASN A 31 -5.80 -5.27 16.35
C ASN A 31 -5.73 -5.04 14.84
N LYS A 32 -6.19 -3.87 14.37
CA LYS A 32 -6.28 -3.56 12.95
C LYS A 32 -5.60 -2.25 12.60
N LEU A 33 -5.13 -2.18 11.36
CA LEU A 33 -4.61 -0.98 10.73
C LEU A 33 -5.47 -0.64 9.50
N TYR A 34 -6.04 0.56 9.52
CA TYR A 34 -6.72 1.17 8.38
C TYR A 34 -5.70 1.98 7.58
N ILE A 35 -5.64 1.78 6.27
CA ILE A 35 -4.69 2.44 5.36
C ILE A 35 -5.49 3.03 4.20
N SER A 36 -5.45 4.36 4.03
CA SER A 36 -5.98 4.99 2.83
C SER A 36 -4.90 5.11 1.77
N ASN A 37 -5.14 4.59 0.57
CA ASN A 37 -4.25 4.70 -0.57
C ASN A 37 -4.88 5.67 -1.58
N ALA A 38 -4.18 6.74 -1.95
CA ALA A 38 -4.70 7.76 -2.86
C ALA A 38 -4.78 7.29 -4.32
N LYS A 39 -4.00 6.26 -4.70
CA LYS A 39 -4.00 5.70 -6.06
C LYS A 39 -4.37 4.21 -6.09
N GLY A 40 -4.69 3.61 -4.94
CA GLY A 40 -5.23 2.25 -4.90
C GLY A 40 -4.32 1.22 -5.57
N TYR A 41 -4.77 0.65 -6.68
CA TYR A 41 -4.02 -0.35 -7.45
C TYR A 41 -3.12 0.25 -8.56
N GLY A 42 -3.02 1.57 -8.64
CA GLY A 42 -2.30 2.27 -9.70
C GLY A 42 -3.20 2.69 -10.86
N SER A 43 -2.57 3.21 -11.91
CA SER A 43 -3.24 3.72 -13.12
C SER A 43 -3.14 2.77 -14.31
N GLY A 44 -2.67 1.54 -14.09
CA GLY A 44 -2.31 0.61 -15.16
C GLY A 44 -0.99 0.97 -15.86
N PRO A 45 -0.70 0.34 -17.02
CA PRO A 45 0.51 0.57 -17.80
C PRO A 45 0.70 2.03 -18.23
N ASN A 46 1.97 2.43 -18.41
CA ASN A 46 2.29 3.75 -18.93
C ASN A 46 1.87 3.90 -20.40
N GLY A 47 1.56 5.13 -20.81
CA GLY A 47 1.05 5.49 -22.14
C GLY A 47 2.07 5.43 -23.29
N GLY A 48 2.84 4.34 -23.41
CA GLY A 48 3.79 4.13 -24.52
C GLY A 48 3.11 3.84 -25.86
N GLU A 49 3.90 3.59 -26.91
CA GLU A 49 3.38 3.41 -28.29
C GLU A 49 2.34 2.29 -28.42
N ALA A 50 2.42 1.25 -27.58
CA ALA A 50 1.47 0.14 -27.55
C ALA A 50 0.30 0.33 -26.56
N PHE A 51 0.13 1.52 -25.97
CA PHE A 51 -0.92 1.77 -25.01
C PHE A 51 -2.28 1.97 -25.68
N GLU A 52 -3.22 1.10 -25.38
CA GLU A 52 -4.62 1.28 -25.75
C GLU A 52 -5.36 2.03 -24.65
N LYS A 53 -5.97 3.16 -25.01
CA LYS A 53 -6.72 3.99 -24.07
C LYS A 53 -8.02 3.30 -23.68
N GLY A 54 -8.13 2.93 -22.40
CA GLY A 54 -9.38 2.43 -21.82
C GLY A 54 -10.48 3.50 -21.72
N PRO A 55 -11.71 3.11 -21.33
CA PRO A 55 -12.88 4.00 -21.29
C PRO A 55 -12.73 5.18 -20.30
N GLU A 56 -11.84 5.06 -19.31
CA GLU A 56 -11.57 6.10 -18.31
C GLU A 56 -10.64 7.21 -18.83
N GLY A 57 -10.13 7.04 -20.05
CA GLY A 57 -9.23 7.98 -20.69
C GLY A 57 -7.83 7.99 -20.06
N SER A 58 -7.15 9.13 -20.20
CA SER A 58 -5.77 9.33 -19.72
C SER A 58 -5.65 10.45 -18.69
N TYR A 59 -6.77 11.01 -18.22
CA TYR A 59 -6.75 12.08 -17.23
C TYR A 59 -6.40 11.52 -15.85
N VAL A 60 -5.36 12.06 -15.22
CA VAL A 60 -4.85 11.58 -13.91
C VAL A 60 -5.94 11.51 -12.85
N GLY A 61 -6.83 12.51 -12.79
CA GLY A 61 -7.92 12.52 -11.81
C GLY A 61 -8.91 11.36 -11.97
N SER A 62 -9.13 10.88 -13.20
CA SER A 62 -9.98 9.71 -13.46
C SER A 62 -9.29 8.39 -13.11
N LEU A 63 -7.95 8.36 -13.18
CA LEU A 63 -7.14 7.15 -12.99
C LEU A 63 -6.66 6.97 -11.52
N MET A 64 -6.71 8.02 -10.69
CA MET A 64 -6.33 7.97 -9.28
C MET A 64 -7.49 7.48 -8.41
N LYS A 65 -7.83 6.19 -8.55
CA LYS A 65 -8.85 5.56 -7.71
C LYS A 65 -8.27 5.18 -6.37
N GLY A 66 -8.75 5.82 -5.31
CA GLY A 66 -8.34 5.49 -3.95
C GLY A 66 -8.89 4.14 -3.47
N THR A 67 -8.22 3.55 -2.49
CA THR A 67 -8.73 2.37 -1.77
C THR A 67 -8.57 2.55 -0.26
N LEU A 68 -9.48 1.93 0.50
CA LEU A 68 -9.33 1.69 1.92
C LEU A 68 -8.90 0.23 2.11
N GLN A 69 -7.72 0.04 2.69
CA GLN A 69 -7.21 -1.28 3.05
C GLN A 69 -7.33 -1.44 4.58
N ILE A 70 -7.89 -2.56 5.01
CA ILE A 70 -8.01 -2.93 6.42
C ILE A 70 -7.21 -4.21 6.60
N VAL A 71 -6.19 -4.17 7.45
CA VAL A 71 -5.34 -5.34 7.74
C VAL A 71 -5.29 -5.58 9.24
N ASP A 72 -5.14 -6.84 9.64
CA ASP A 72 -4.72 -7.14 10.99
C ASP A 72 -3.27 -6.67 11.19
N ILE A 73 -2.96 -6.17 12.39
CA ILE A 73 -1.58 -5.81 12.72
C ILE A 73 -0.75 -7.10 12.78
N PRO A 74 0.24 -7.27 11.88
CA PRO A 74 0.97 -8.53 11.77
C PRO A 74 1.94 -8.72 12.94
N SER A 75 2.21 -9.99 13.27
CA SER A 75 3.35 -10.32 14.13
C SER A 75 4.68 -10.05 13.41
N VAL A 76 5.78 -10.08 14.16
CA VAL A 76 7.13 -9.88 13.61
C VAL A 76 7.50 -10.98 12.59
N GLU A 77 7.02 -12.20 12.79
CA GLU A 77 7.23 -13.34 11.90
C GLU A 77 6.53 -13.09 10.55
N VAL A 78 5.26 -12.66 10.59
CA VAL A 78 4.48 -12.35 9.40
C VAL A 78 5.08 -11.15 8.64
N LEU A 79 5.60 -10.13 9.34
CA LEU A 79 6.29 -8.99 8.72
C LEU A 79 7.54 -9.41 7.92
N LYS A 80 8.29 -10.41 8.40
CA LYS A 80 9.45 -10.94 7.68
C LYS A 80 9.02 -11.61 6.39
N GLU A 81 7.94 -12.41 6.42
CA GLU A 81 7.39 -13.03 5.22
C GLU A 81 6.93 -12.01 4.18
N TYR A 82 6.19 -10.98 4.61
CA TYR A 82 5.76 -9.90 3.73
C TYR A 82 6.92 -9.19 3.06
N THR A 83 7.97 -8.90 3.83
CA THR A 83 9.18 -8.24 3.34
C THR A 83 9.89 -9.07 2.27
N GLN A 84 9.98 -10.39 2.46
CA GLN A 84 10.62 -11.28 1.48
C GLN A 84 9.81 -11.38 0.19
N LYS A 85 8.48 -11.44 0.28
CA LYS A 85 7.58 -11.52 -0.90
C LYS A 85 7.55 -10.22 -1.71
N GLY A 86 7.62 -9.07 -1.05
CA GLY A 86 7.63 -7.76 -1.72
C GLY A 86 8.94 -7.40 -2.44
N ASN A 87 10.01 -8.18 -2.21
CA ASN A 87 11.32 -8.02 -2.86
C ASN A 87 11.55 -8.99 -4.03
N ARG A 88 10.50 -9.64 -4.53
CA ARG A 88 10.54 -10.52 -5.70
C ARG A 88 9.86 -9.89 -6.90
#